data_AF-A0A4S0VF93-F1
#
_entry.id   AF-A0A4S0VF93-F1
#
_cell.length_a   1.000
_cell.length_b   1.000
_cell.length_c   1.000
_cell.angle_alpha   90.00
_cell.angle_beta   90.00
_cell.angle_gamma   90.00
#
_symmetry.space_group_name_H-M   'P 1'
#
loop_
_entity.id
_entity.type
_entity.pdbx_description
1 polymer ?
#
loop_
_entity_poly.entity_id
_entity_poly.type
_entity_poly.pdbx_seq_one_letter_code
_entity_poly.pdbx_strand_id
1 'polypeptide(L)'
;MIKRGIFQLTGAEPKLRISKPGIDVDTAGPTDFLLHEDFLYTQPYFAQFVACPFAGRTTTGYVEAAVPVAIPNVTSDPLINVWIVQSDGPISYPCQRGQGSGNSGSGFNIDAYYVRYKVDSGTQVTVWFMKPDTSKKSPQGAYLMCFRKPQ
;
A
#
# COMPACT_ATOMS: atom_id res chain seq x y z
N MET A 1 30.44 -28.71 -4.22
CA MET A 1 29.80 -28.29 -5.48
C MET A 1 29.31 -26.87 -5.27
N ILE A 2 29.62 -25.95 -6.18
CA ILE A 2 29.22 -24.54 -6.07
C ILE A 2 27.72 -24.42 -6.36
N LYS A 3 26.96 -23.88 -5.42
CA LYS A 3 25.51 -23.70 -5.56
C LYS A 3 25.23 -22.47 -6.43
N ARG A 4 24.49 -22.64 -7.53
CA ARG A 4 24.24 -21.56 -8.50
C ARG A 4 22.94 -20.79 -8.31
N GLY A 5 21.99 -21.37 -7.58
CA GLY A 5 20.67 -20.77 -7.40
C GLY A 5 20.04 -21.19 -6.09
N ILE A 6 19.18 -20.31 -5.59
CA ILE A 6 18.34 -20.59 -4.43
C ILE A 6 16.92 -20.13 -4.73
N PHE A 7 15.98 -21.04 -4.50
CA PHE A 7 14.55 -20.77 -4.46
C PHE A 7 14.08 -21.19 -3.08
N GLN A 8 13.87 -20.20 -2.22
CA GLN A 8 13.38 -20.40 -0.86
C GLN A 8 12.07 -19.62 -0.72
N LEU A 9 10.95 -20.34 -0.73
CA LEU A 9 9.61 -19.76 -0.64
C LEU A 9 9.12 -19.61 0.81
N THR A 10 9.80 -20.24 1.78
CA THR A 10 9.40 -20.28 3.19
C THR A 10 10.54 -19.78 4.09
N GLY A 11 10.20 -19.10 5.19
CA GLY A 11 11.15 -18.51 6.14
C GLY A 11 10.95 -17.01 6.33
N ALA A 12 11.75 -16.41 7.22
CA ALA A 12 11.67 -14.97 7.53
C ALA A 12 12.01 -14.08 6.32
N GLU A 13 12.86 -14.58 5.42
CA GLU A 13 13.26 -13.89 4.18
C GLU A 13 13.20 -14.88 3.01
N PRO A 14 12.11 -14.90 2.23
CA PRO A 14 12.05 -15.65 0.98
C PRO A 14 13.13 -15.16 0.02
N LYS A 15 13.82 -16.09 -0.66
CA LYS A 15 14.95 -15.78 -1.56
C LYS A 15 14.72 -16.34 -2.95
N LEU A 16 15.07 -15.53 -3.95
CA LEU A 16 15.06 -15.90 -5.35
C LEU A 16 16.32 -15.33 -6.01
N ARG A 17 17.38 -16.13 -6.03
CA ARG A 17 18.70 -15.69 -6.52
C ARG A 17 19.32 -16.68 -7.48
N ILE A 18 20.04 -16.14 -8.46
CA ILE A 18 20.86 -16.89 -9.40
C ILE A 18 22.21 -16.16 -9.53
N SER A 19 23.30 -16.84 -9.20
CA SER A 19 24.66 -16.28 -9.29
C SER A 19 25.25 -16.45 -10.70
N LYS A 20 26.28 -15.65 -11.00
CA LYS A 20 27.15 -15.84 -12.16
C LYS A 20 27.83 -17.21 -12.12
N PRO A 21 28.21 -17.78 -13.28
CA PRO A 21 28.95 -19.04 -13.33
C PRO A 21 30.23 -18.99 -12.47
N GLY A 22 30.48 -20.04 -11.68
CA GLY A 22 31.66 -20.15 -10.82
C GLY A 22 31.55 -19.46 -9.46
N ILE A 23 30.43 -18.78 -9.15
CA ILE A 23 30.21 -18.11 -7.87
C ILE A 23 29.13 -18.84 -7.07
N ASP A 24 29.37 -19.07 -5.78
CA ASP A 24 28.37 -19.67 -4.90
C ASP A 24 27.31 -18.64 -4.50
N VAL A 25 26.04 -18.96 -4.70
CA VAL A 25 24.89 -18.09 -4.44
C VAL A 25 24.76 -17.70 -2.97
N ASP A 26 25.22 -18.55 -2.04
CA ASP A 26 25.12 -18.29 -0.60
C ASP A 26 26.23 -17.31 -0.12
N THR A 27 27.28 -17.11 -0.92
CA THR A 27 28.40 -16.18 -0.61
C THR A 27 28.60 -15.07 -1.65
N ALA A 28 27.73 -14.98 -2.67
CA ALA A 28 27.84 -14.03 -3.77
C ALA A 28 27.66 -12.57 -3.31
N GLY A 29 28.49 -11.67 -3.85
CA GLY A 29 28.35 -10.24 -3.61
C GLY A 29 27.21 -9.60 -4.43
N PRO A 30 26.84 -8.34 -4.15
CA PRO A 30 25.70 -7.67 -4.81
C PRO A 30 25.79 -7.62 -6.35
N THR A 31 27.00 -7.59 -6.91
CA THR A 31 27.24 -7.53 -8.35
C THR A 31 27.40 -8.90 -9.02
N ASP A 32 27.35 -9.99 -8.25
CA ASP A 32 27.61 -11.36 -8.71
C ASP A 32 26.33 -12.12 -9.08
N PHE A 33 25.18 -11.47 -8.97
CA PHE A 33 23.89 -12.06 -9.30
C PHE A 33 23.50 -11.75 -10.75
N LEU A 34 23.05 -12.79 -11.46
CA LEU A 34 22.30 -12.65 -12.71
C LEU A 34 20.82 -12.32 -12.43
N LEU A 35 20.34 -12.76 -11.26
CA LEU A 35 19.01 -12.47 -10.76
C LEU A 35 19.07 -12.42 -9.23
N HIS A 36 18.50 -11.38 -8.64
CA HIS A 36 18.35 -11.20 -7.20
C HIS A 36 16.94 -10.68 -6.94
N GLU A 37 16.26 -11.17 -5.89
CA GLU A 37 14.90 -10.73 -5.57
C GLU A 37 14.78 -9.21 -5.35
N ASP A 38 15.87 -8.56 -4.95
CA ASP A 38 15.92 -7.11 -4.80
C ASP A 38 15.76 -6.31 -6.09
N PHE A 39 16.04 -6.92 -7.24
CA PHE A 39 15.83 -6.29 -8.53
C PHE A 39 14.40 -6.48 -9.08
N LEU A 40 13.53 -7.23 -8.39
CA LEU A 40 12.13 -7.44 -8.77
C LEU A 40 11.22 -6.33 -8.21
N TYR A 41 11.56 -5.06 -8.51
CA TYR A 41 10.90 -3.84 -7.99
C TYR A 41 9.38 -3.76 -8.25
N THR A 42 8.86 -4.55 -9.19
CA THR A 42 7.45 -4.55 -9.59
C THR A 42 6.54 -5.35 -8.66
N GLN A 43 7.10 -6.16 -7.75
CA GLN A 43 6.30 -6.93 -6.79
C GLN A 43 6.07 -6.14 -5.49
N PRO A 44 4.84 -6.12 -4.95
CA PRO A 44 4.60 -5.54 -3.64
C PRO A 44 5.29 -6.42 -2.59
N TYR A 45 6.12 -5.81 -1.74
CA TYR A 45 6.75 -6.52 -0.62
C TYR A 45 5.88 -6.51 0.64
N PHE A 46 4.87 -5.65 0.68
CA PHE A 46 3.92 -5.53 1.76
C PHE A 46 2.55 -5.11 1.23
N ALA A 47 1.50 -5.74 1.74
CA ALA A 47 0.12 -5.36 1.48
C ALA A 47 -0.73 -5.59 2.74
N GLN A 48 -1.52 -4.60 3.13
CA GLN A 48 -2.40 -4.70 4.28
C GLN A 48 -3.69 -3.88 4.06
N PHE A 49 -4.81 -4.40 4.57
CA PHE A 49 -6.04 -3.60 4.71
C PHE A 49 -5.97 -2.71 5.95
N VAL A 50 -6.17 -1.41 5.77
CA VAL A 50 -6.21 -0.40 6.83
C VAL A 50 -7.66 0.01 7.02
N ALA A 51 -8.23 -0.33 8.17
CA ALA A 51 -9.63 -0.01 8.48
C ALA A 51 -9.81 1.50 8.72
N CYS A 52 -10.88 2.06 8.16
CA CYS A 52 -11.27 3.44 8.44
C CYS A 52 -11.83 3.53 9.87
N PRO A 53 -11.29 4.39 10.76
CA PRO A 53 -11.74 4.47 12.17
C PRO A 53 -13.20 4.89 12.35
N PHE A 54 -13.80 5.48 11.31
CA PHE A 54 -15.19 5.92 11.30
C PHE A 54 -15.99 5.23 10.19
N ALA A 55 -15.61 4.00 9.82
CA ALA A 55 -16.38 3.17 8.89
C ALA A 55 -17.84 3.00 9.34
N GLY A 56 -18.77 2.98 8.40
CA GLY A 56 -20.21 2.88 8.67
C GLY A 56 -20.87 4.19 9.14
N ARG A 57 -20.12 5.29 9.29
CA ARG A 57 -20.69 6.58 9.68
C ARG A 57 -21.58 7.13 8.57
N THR A 58 -22.80 7.52 8.95
CA THR A 58 -23.87 8.01 8.07
C THR A 58 -24.20 9.50 8.26
N THR A 59 -23.57 10.16 9.24
CA THR A 59 -23.83 11.58 9.55
C THR A 59 -23.11 12.49 8.56
N THR A 60 -23.68 13.66 8.27
CA THR A 60 -22.96 14.77 7.64
C THR A 60 -21.91 15.36 8.60
N GLY A 61 -21.03 16.21 8.08
CA GLY A 61 -19.93 16.81 8.84
C GLY A 61 -18.55 16.24 8.47
N TYR A 62 -17.55 17.10 8.56
CA TYR A 62 -16.16 16.82 8.29
C TYR A 62 -15.62 15.87 9.34
N VAL A 63 -14.96 14.81 8.87
CA VAL A 63 -14.31 13.84 9.74
C VAL A 63 -12.98 13.47 9.12
N GLU A 64 -11.97 13.46 9.97
CA GLU A 64 -10.63 13.00 9.63
C GLU A 64 -10.09 12.12 10.74
N ALA A 65 -9.42 11.04 10.36
CA ALA A 65 -8.69 10.19 11.29
C ALA A 65 -7.44 9.63 10.61
N ALA A 66 -6.37 9.49 11.38
CA ALA A 66 -5.09 8.92 10.94
C ALA A 66 -4.89 7.54 11.56
N VAL A 67 -4.33 6.62 10.78
CA VAL A 67 -3.98 5.27 11.21
C VAL A 67 -2.50 5.03 10.90
N PRO A 68 -1.63 4.87 11.91
CA PRO A 68 -0.25 4.46 11.69
C PRO A 68 -0.19 2.97 11.34
N VAL A 69 0.63 2.63 10.34
CA VAL A 69 0.83 1.26 9.86
C VAL A 69 2.33 0.94 9.88
N ALA A 70 2.69 -0.13 10.58
CA ALA A 70 4.04 -0.66 10.58
C ALA A 70 4.28 -1.48 9.32
N ILE A 71 5.40 -1.24 8.63
CA ILE A 71 5.80 -1.94 7.40
C ILE A 71 7.21 -2.54 7.56
N PRO A 72 7.54 -3.63 6.85
CA PRO A 72 8.90 -4.18 6.83
C PRO A 72 9.93 -3.17 6.31
N ASN A 73 11.10 -3.10 6.94
CA ASN A 73 12.22 -2.29 6.44
C ASN A 73 12.87 -2.98 5.23
N VAL A 74 12.83 -2.33 4.07
CA VAL A 74 13.50 -2.83 2.84
C VAL A 74 14.53 -1.83 2.30
N THR A 75 15.18 -1.09 3.20
CA THR A 75 16.34 -0.20 2.98
C THR A 75 16.10 1.14 2.26
N SER A 76 14.87 1.44 1.84
CA SER A 76 14.48 2.76 1.29
C SER A 76 13.01 3.10 1.58
N ASP A 77 12.64 4.37 1.42
CA ASP A 77 11.24 4.79 1.48
C ASP A 77 10.41 4.06 0.41
N PRO A 78 9.24 3.47 0.76
CA PRO A 78 8.40 2.77 -0.20
C PRO A 78 7.84 3.67 -1.30
N LEU A 79 7.58 3.07 -2.45
CA LEU A 79 6.51 3.51 -3.34
C LEU A 79 5.19 2.95 -2.82
N ILE A 80 4.18 3.80 -2.69
CA ILE A 80 2.90 3.42 -2.07
C ILE A 80 1.77 3.53 -3.08
N ASN A 81 0.97 2.48 -3.17
CA ASN A 81 -0.35 2.51 -3.77
C ASN A 81 -1.41 2.30 -2.69
N VAL A 82 -2.47 3.12 -2.72
CA VAL A 82 -3.60 3.03 -1.80
C VAL A 82 -4.88 2.82 -2.61
N TRP A 83 -5.65 1.79 -2.25
CA TRP A 83 -6.89 1.44 -2.92
C TRP A 83 -8.06 1.54 -1.95
N ILE A 84 -8.95 2.50 -2.18
CA ILE A 84 -10.03 2.79 -1.23
C ILE A 84 -11.10 1.71 -1.34
N VAL A 85 -11.49 1.12 -0.20
CA VAL A 85 -12.67 0.27 -0.09
C VAL A 85 -13.85 1.13 0.29
N GLN A 86 -14.82 1.19 -0.61
CA GLN A 86 -15.98 2.06 -0.48
C GLN A 86 -16.93 1.59 0.61
N SER A 87 -17.88 2.46 0.97
CA SER A 87 -18.91 2.17 1.98
C SER A 87 -19.70 0.87 1.70
N ASP A 88 -19.93 0.57 0.42
CA ASP A 88 -20.69 -0.56 -0.10
C ASP A 88 -19.81 -1.77 -0.48
N GLY A 89 -18.49 -1.67 -0.34
CA GLY A 89 -17.54 -2.77 -0.56
C GLY A 89 -16.70 -2.75 -1.85
N PRO A 90 -17.08 -2.11 -2.98
CA PRO A 90 -16.23 -2.07 -4.15
C PRO A 90 -14.93 -1.30 -3.91
N ILE A 91 -13.84 -1.75 -4.54
CA ILE A 91 -12.53 -1.12 -4.47
C ILE A 91 -12.44 -0.07 -5.59
N SER A 92 -12.14 1.18 -5.23
CA SER A 92 -11.89 2.26 -6.20
C SER A 92 -10.39 2.42 -6.45
N TYR A 93 -10.01 2.61 -7.72
CA TYR A 93 -8.69 3.09 -8.13
C TYR A 93 -8.36 4.40 -7.38
N PRO A 94 -7.09 4.72 -7.07
CA PRO A 94 -6.69 5.89 -6.28
C PRO A 94 -7.14 7.23 -6.87
N CYS A 95 -8.42 7.53 -6.73
CA CYS A 95 -9.01 8.83 -7.00
C CYS A 95 -10.23 9.01 -6.11
N GLN A 96 -10.53 10.27 -5.83
CA GLN A 96 -11.72 10.70 -5.15
C GLN A 96 -12.95 10.20 -5.92
N ARG A 97 -13.74 9.31 -5.31
CA ARG A 97 -15.05 8.96 -5.86
C ARG A 97 -16.04 10.01 -5.39
N GLY A 98 -16.68 10.68 -6.33
CA GLY A 98 -17.93 11.41 -6.12
C GLY A 98 -19.03 10.65 -6.83
N GLN A 99 -20.03 10.17 -6.10
CA GLN A 99 -21.20 9.53 -6.69
C GLN A 99 -22.48 10.11 -6.09
N GLY A 100 -23.40 10.55 -6.95
CA GLY A 100 -24.70 11.12 -6.55
C GLY A 100 -25.23 12.12 -7.59
N SER A 101 -26.53 12.42 -7.55
CA SER A 101 -27.19 13.42 -8.40
C SER A 101 -27.33 14.78 -7.69
N GLY A 102 -27.04 15.90 -8.38
CA GLY A 102 -27.41 17.27 -7.98
C GLY A 102 -26.33 18.36 -8.26
N ASN A 103 -26.68 19.65 -8.04
CA ASN A 103 -25.72 20.79 -7.95
C ASN A 103 -25.63 21.44 -6.54
N SER A 104 -24.59 22.25 -6.33
CA SER A 104 -24.08 22.75 -5.03
C SER A 104 -25.07 23.57 -4.19
N GLY A 105 -26.26 23.89 -4.69
CA GLY A 105 -27.25 24.71 -4.01
C GLY A 105 -28.13 24.01 -2.97
N SER A 106 -28.12 22.67 -2.86
CA SER A 106 -29.19 21.96 -2.13
C SER A 106 -28.77 20.89 -1.10
N GLY A 107 -27.47 20.69 -0.84
CA GLY A 107 -27.02 19.69 0.13
C GLY A 107 -27.21 18.25 -0.38
N PHE A 108 -26.11 17.55 -0.58
CA PHE A 108 -26.13 16.34 -1.40
C PHE A 108 -26.25 15.03 -0.62
N ASN A 109 -26.82 14.01 -1.29
CA ASN A 109 -26.46 12.60 -1.09
C ASN A 109 -25.26 12.24 -1.97
N ILE A 110 -24.14 12.97 -1.81
CA ILE A 110 -22.89 12.60 -2.48
C ILE A 110 -22.13 11.66 -1.55
N ASP A 111 -21.69 10.54 -2.09
CA ASP A 111 -20.65 9.75 -1.45
C ASP A 111 -19.31 10.35 -1.90
N ALA A 112 -18.68 11.09 -0.99
CA ALA A 112 -17.34 11.64 -1.18
C ALA A 112 -16.46 11.31 0.02
N TYR A 113 -15.25 10.84 -0.26
CA TYR A 113 -14.19 10.61 0.71
C TYR A 113 -12.87 10.48 -0.03
N TYR A 114 -11.78 10.68 0.68
CA TYR A 114 -10.45 10.49 0.15
C TYR A 114 -9.54 9.91 1.21
N VAL A 115 -8.51 9.21 0.72
CA VAL A 115 -7.47 8.62 1.55
C VAL A 115 -6.15 9.19 1.08
N ARG A 116 -5.37 9.73 2.02
CA ARG A 116 -4.00 10.19 1.77
C ARG A 116 -3.03 9.41 2.63
N TYR A 117 -1.76 9.42 2.27
CA TYR A 117 -0.72 8.76 3.03
C TYR A 117 0.51 9.66 3.17
N LYS A 118 1.37 9.30 4.11
CA LYS A 118 2.68 9.90 4.35
C LYS A 118 3.60 8.78 4.80
N VAL A 119 4.78 8.71 4.17
CA VAL A 119 5.86 7.87 4.66
C VAL A 119 6.52 8.63 5.80
N ASP A 120 6.41 8.12 7.02
CA ASP A 120 7.07 8.72 8.19
C ASP A 120 8.50 8.18 8.33
N SER A 121 8.73 6.93 7.96
CA SER A 121 10.04 6.30 7.87
C SER A 121 9.99 5.03 6.99
N GLY A 122 11.15 4.40 6.74
CA GLY A 122 11.23 3.12 6.03
C GLY A 122 10.52 1.94 6.72
N THR A 123 10.01 2.12 7.94
CA THR A 123 9.23 1.11 8.69
C THR A 123 7.84 1.58 9.08
N GLN A 124 7.44 2.80 8.73
CA GLN A 124 6.15 3.36 9.16
C GLN A 124 5.52 4.27 8.11
N VAL A 125 4.25 4.01 7.83
CA VAL A 125 3.38 4.82 6.97
C VAL A 125 2.16 5.22 7.77
N THR A 126 1.79 6.49 7.72
CA THR A 126 0.50 6.93 8.24
C THR A 126 -0.50 7.07 7.10
N VAL A 127 -1.72 6.56 7.31
CA VAL A 127 -2.84 6.63 6.36
C VAL A 127 -3.94 7.50 6.97
N TRP A 128 -4.37 8.53 6.26
CA TRP A 128 -5.46 9.41 6.70
C TRP A 128 -6.72 9.12 5.90
N PHE A 129 -7.82 8.93 6.61
CA PHE A 129 -9.16 8.84 6.06
C PHE A 129 -9.87 10.16 6.27
N MET A 130 -10.45 10.72 5.21
CA MET A 130 -11.10 12.02 5.25
C MET A 130 -12.46 11.94 4.56
N LYS A 131 -13.46 12.55 5.20
CA LYS A 131 -14.83 12.65 4.74
C LYS A 131 -15.26 14.12 4.84
N PRO A 132 -15.61 14.79 3.74
CA PRO A 132 -16.04 16.19 3.75
C PRO A 132 -17.45 16.35 4.33
N ASP A 133 -17.81 17.58 4.70
CA ASP A 133 -19.12 17.93 5.29
C ASP A 133 -20.31 17.51 4.43
N THR A 134 -20.13 17.52 3.11
CA THR A 134 -21.14 17.24 2.10
C THR A 134 -21.40 15.74 1.89
N SER A 135 -20.56 14.88 2.46
CA SER A 135 -20.71 13.42 2.33
C SER A 135 -21.50 12.85 3.50
N LYS A 136 -22.36 11.85 3.23
CA LYS A 136 -23.04 11.08 4.28
C LYS A 136 -22.32 9.78 4.61
N LYS A 137 -21.57 9.20 3.67
CA LYS A 137 -20.92 7.90 3.86
C LYS A 137 -19.41 8.03 4.07
N SER A 138 -18.87 7.08 4.81
CA SER A 138 -17.44 6.88 5.02
C SER A 138 -16.93 5.68 4.24
N PRO A 139 -15.66 5.66 3.81
CA PRO A 139 -15.06 4.43 3.28
C PRO A 139 -14.99 3.37 4.39
N GLN A 140 -14.94 2.09 4.00
CA GLN A 140 -14.67 1.01 4.95
C GLN A 140 -13.19 0.97 5.37
N GLY A 141 -12.31 1.39 4.46
CA GLY A 141 -10.87 1.39 4.68
C GLY A 141 -10.13 1.56 3.37
N ALA A 142 -8.87 1.15 3.34
CA ALA A 142 -8.09 1.10 2.12
C ALA A 142 -7.06 -0.03 2.17
N TYR A 143 -6.78 -0.65 1.01
CA TYR A 143 -5.61 -1.51 0.86
C TYR A 143 -4.38 -0.64 0.63
N LEU A 144 -3.42 -0.75 1.54
CA LEU A 144 -2.08 -0.19 1.42
C LEU A 144 -1.18 -1.24 0.76
N MET A 145 -0.50 -0.88 -0.32
CA MET A 145 0.51 -1.72 -0.97
C MET A 145 1.83 -0.94 -1.06
N CYS A 146 2.92 -1.58 -0.64
CA CYS A 146 4.26 -1.00 -0.68
C CYS A 146 5.14 -1.75 -1.68
N PHE A 147 5.82 -0.97 -2.52
CA PHE A 147 6.76 -1.43 -3.54
C PHE A 147 8.14 -0.83 -3.26
N ARG A 148 9.17 -1.52 -3.71
CA ARG A 148 10.54 -1.00 -3.63
C ARG A 148 10.72 0.10 -4.67
N LYS A 149 11.42 1.19 -4.32
CA LYS A 149 11.88 2.16 -5.31
C LYS A 149 12.98 1.50 -6.16
N PRO A 150 12.96 1.65 -7.49
CA PRO A 150 14.12 1.35 -8.32
C PRO A 150 15.32 2.15 -7.78
N GLN A 151 16.46 1.49 -7.57
CA GLN A 151 17.74 2.18 -7.32
C GLN A 151 18.37 2.63 -8.63
#